data_AF-T1C815-F1
#
_entry.id   AF-T1C815-F1
#
_cell.length_a   1.000
_cell.length_b   1.000
_cell.length_c   1.000
_cell.angle_alpha   90.00
_cell.angle_beta   90.00
_cell.angle_gamma   90.00
#
_symmetry.space_group_name_H-M   'P 1'
#
loop_
_entity.id
_entity.type
_entity.pdbx_description
1 polymer ?
#
loop_
_entity_poly.entity_id
_entity_poly.type
_entity_poly.pdbx_seq_one_letter_code
_entity_poly.pdbx_strand_id
1 'polypeptide(L)'
;MGEGELSYARNEEQLSSAVTYDGIFALRTSVPAEKMDTESAVTSYKLLTRVERRFRHIKTDLRIRPIHHWKEERVRAHVFLCMLAEYVRWHMERDLAPMLFVDDTRDISDTPLHASAPSRGAREKTSTLHAPDGLPVHSFSTLMSELSTMAKTTLHLAGTPSDATFVRLTKPTPTQTTAFQLLNINLM
;
A
#
# COMPACT_ATOMS: atom_id res chain seq x y z
N MET A 1 -35.27 35.19 17.98
CA MET A 1 -34.43 34.63 16.91
C MET A 1 -33.73 35.80 16.25
N GLY A 2 -32.45 36.04 16.59
CA GLY A 2 -31.69 37.11 15.95
C GLY A 2 -31.14 36.60 14.63
N GLU A 3 -31.49 37.25 13.52
CA GLU A 3 -30.89 37.00 12.21
C GLU A 3 -29.43 37.45 12.26
N GLY A 4 -28.52 36.50 12.49
CA GLY A 4 -27.09 36.75 12.42
C GLY A 4 -26.67 36.77 10.96
N GLU A 5 -26.29 37.95 10.45
CA GLU A 5 -25.71 38.09 9.11
C GLU A 5 -24.22 37.76 9.17
N LEU A 6 -23.79 36.76 8.39
CA LEU A 6 -22.39 36.38 8.25
C LEU A 6 -21.83 37.08 7.00
N SER A 7 -20.94 38.06 7.20
CA SER A 7 -20.16 38.65 6.12
C SER A 7 -18.74 38.08 6.10
N TYR A 8 -18.18 37.91 4.91
CA TYR A 8 -16.80 37.51 4.69
C TYR A 8 -16.19 38.38 3.60
N ALA A 9 -14.91 38.70 3.73
CA ALA A 9 -14.12 39.39 2.73
C ALA A 9 -12.72 38.76 2.69
N ARG A 10 -12.06 38.83 1.53
CA ARG A 10 -10.68 38.35 1.40
C ARG A 10 -9.76 39.31 2.16
N ASN A 11 -8.84 38.74 2.93
CA ASN A 11 -7.78 39.51 3.56
C ASN A 11 -6.67 39.74 2.51
N GLU A 12 -6.75 40.88 1.81
CA GLU A 12 -5.82 41.26 0.74
C GLU A 12 -4.36 41.36 1.22
N GLU A 13 -4.15 41.75 2.48
CA GLU A 13 -2.82 41.82 3.09
C GLU A 13 -2.22 40.42 3.27
N GLN A 14 -2.98 39.48 3.83
CA GLN A 14 -2.57 38.07 3.88
C GLN A 14 -2.35 37.48 2.48
N LEU A 15 -3.20 37.83 1.52
CA LEU A 15 -3.08 37.35 0.15
C LEU A 15 -1.77 37.84 -0.51
N SER A 16 -1.45 39.12 -0.39
CA SER A 16 -0.21 39.70 -0.93
C SER A 16 1.05 39.10 -0.30
N SER A 17 1.03 38.86 1.01
CA SER A 17 2.13 38.17 1.72
C SER A 17 2.25 36.72 1.26
N ALA A 18 1.14 36.01 1.05
CA ALA A 18 1.13 34.64 0.58
C ALA A 18 1.65 34.53 -0.86
N VAL A 19 1.26 35.45 -1.74
CA VAL A 19 1.73 35.53 -3.14
C VAL A 19 3.26 35.65 -3.22
N THR A 20 3.89 36.35 -2.27
CA THR A 20 5.36 36.50 -2.23
C THR A 20 6.08 35.16 -2.02
N TYR A 21 5.43 34.22 -1.32
CA TYR A 21 5.97 32.88 -1.04
C TYR A 21 5.34 31.79 -1.91
N ASP A 22 4.39 32.16 -2.78
CA ASP A 22 3.63 31.21 -3.57
C ASP A 22 4.53 30.58 -4.64
N GLY A 23 4.54 29.25 -4.70
CA GLY A 23 5.44 28.49 -5.57
C GLY A 23 6.88 28.28 -5.06
N ILE A 24 7.26 28.80 -3.88
CA ILE A 24 8.60 28.55 -3.31
C ILE A 24 8.57 27.29 -2.44
N PHE A 25 9.29 26.25 -2.86
CA PHE A 25 9.53 25.05 -2.05
C PHE A 25 10.87 25.15 -1.33
N ALA A 26 10.86 25.41 -0.02
CA ALA A 26 12.05 25.47 0.81
C ALA A 26 12.19 24.20 1.68
N LEU A 27 13.36 23.55 1.61
CA LEU A 27 13.71 22.41 2.45
C LEU A 27 14.92 22.77 3.31
N ARG A 28 14.80 22.58 4.63
CA ARG A 28 15.91 22.73 5.58
C ARG A 28 16.26 21.36 6.15
N THR A 29 17.54 21.00 6.12
CA THR A 29 18.07 19.76 6.70
C THR A 29 19.24 20.07 7.63
N SER A 30 19.45 19.22 8.65
CA SER A 30 20.61 19.26 9.54
C SER A 30 21.80 18.46 8.99
N VAL A 31 21.63 17.76 7.86
CA VAL A 31 22.68 16.98 7.22
C VAL A 31 23.65 17.91 6.50
N PRO A 32 24.98 17.79 6.71
CA PRO A 32 25.97 18.59 5.99
C PRO A 32 25.94 18.33 4.47
N ALA A 33 26.20 19.37 3.68
CA ALA A 33 26.20 19.30 2.21
C ALA A 33 27.22 18.30 1.64
N GLU A 34 28.30 18.01 2.37
CA GLU A 34 29.30 16.99 2.02
C GLU A 34 28.74 15.56 2.02
N LYS A 35 27.67 15.31 2.77
CA LYS A 35 27.05 13.99 2.92
C LYS A 35 25.78 13.81 2.09
N MET A 36 25.12 14.90 1.71
CA MET A 36 23.88 14.86 0.95
C MET A 36 23.76 16.13 0.13
N ASP A 37 23.70 15.97 -1.18
CA ASP A 37 23.44 17.08 -2.10
C ASP A 37 21.96 17.50 -2.06
N THR A 38 21.66 18.63 -2.71
CA THR A 38 20.33 19.21 -2.73
C THR A 38 19.29 18.26 -3.34
N GLU A 39 19.62 17.57 -4.44
CA GLU A 39 18.68 16.66 -5.10
C GLU A 39 18.37 15.45 -4.22
N SER A 40 19.37 14.86 -3.56
CA SER A 40 19.17 13.76 -2.61
C SER A 40 18.35 14.20 -1.39
N ALA A 41 18.53 15.44 -0.92
CA ALA A 41 17.74 15.99 0.17
C ALA A 41 16.25 16.10 -0.21
N VAL A 42 15.95 16.65 -1.39
CA VAL A 42 14.58 16.76 -1.91
C VAL A 42 13.97 15.38 -2.16
N THR A 43 14.75 14.45 -2.72
CA THR A 43 14.33 13.06 -2.94
C THR A 43 13.95 12.40 -1.63
N SER A 44 14.83 12.48 -0.62
CA SER A 44 14.62 11.91 0.71
C SER A 44 13.37 12.49 1.38
N TYR A 45 13.14 13.79 1.25
CA TYR A 45 11.91 14.42 1.74
C TYR A 45 10.68 13.88 1.01
N LYS A 46 10.69 13.79 -0.33
CA LYS A 46 9.57 13.24 -1.11
C LYS A 46 9.30 11.76 -0.82
N LEU A 47 10.32 10.99 -0.42
CA LEU A 47 10.14 9.62 0.01
C LEU A 47 9.31 9.49 1.31
N LEU A 48 9.17 10.57 2.11
CA LEU A 48 8.30 10.60 3.28
C LEU A 48 6.84 10.30 2.92
N THR A 49 6.38 10.72 1.74
CA THR A 49 5.04 10.39 1.21
C THR A 49 4.82 8.87 1.14
N ARG A 50 5.88 8.06 0.91
CA ARG A 50 5.77 6.60 0.97
C ARG A 50 5.43 6.12 2.38
N VAL A 51 6.09 6.69 3.39
CA VAL A 51 5.84 6.38 4.79
C VAL A 51 4.41 6.78 5.19
N GLU A 52 3.95 7.95 4.79
CA GLU A 52 2.57 8.39 5.02
C GLU A 52 1.53 7.46 4.39
N ARG A 53 1.81 6.96 3.17
CA ARG A 53 0.96 5.98 2.50
C ARG A 53 0.86 4.68 3.30
N ARG A 54 1.98 4.21 3.88
CA ARG A 54 2.00 3.04 4.77
C ARG A 54 1.17 3.27 6.03
N PHE A 55 1.31 4.43 6.67
CA PHE A 55 0.48 4.81 7.81
C PHE A 55 -1.01 4.89 7.45
N ARG A 56 -1.35 5.25 6.21
CA ARG A 56 -2.72 5.22 5.72
C ARG A 56 -3.24 3.78 5.62
N HIS A 57 -2.49 2.85 5.03
CA HIS A 57 -2.89 1.44 4.95
C HIS A 57 -3.09 0.80 6.31
N ILE A 58 -2.22 1.10 7.30
CA ILE A 58 -2.40 0.66 8.69
C ILE A 58 -3.77 1.12 9.24
N LYS A 59 -4.20 2.33 8.88
CA LYS A 59 -5.50 2.87 9.33
C LYS A 59 -6.68 2.29 8.56
N THR A 60 -6.58 2.12 7.24
CA THR A 60 -7.69 1.71 6.37
C THR A 60 -7.83 0.20 6.25
N ASP A 61 -6.75 -0.48 5.85
CA ASP A 61 -6.78 -1.88 5.43
C ASP A 61 -6.62 -2.79 6.65
N LEU A 62 -5.63 -2.50 7.49
CA LEU A 62 -5.39 -3.23 8.73
C LEU A 62 -6.28 -2.75 9.88
N ARG A 63 -7.05 -1.69 9.64
CA ARG A 63 -8.06 -1.17 10.56
C ARG A 63 -7.51 -1.09 11.98
N ILE A 64 -6.48 -0.27 12.20
CA ILE A 64 -5.94 -0.06 13.56
C ILE A 64 -7.00 0.55 14.52
N ARG A 65 -8.08 1.15 14.00
CA ARG A 65 -9.16 1.78 14.79
C ARG A 65 -10.58 1.32 14.40
N PRO A 66 -10.93 0.04 14.64
CA PRO A 66 -12.28 -0.29 15.12
C PRO A 66 -12.26 -1.11 16.42
N ILE A 67 -11.08 -1.48 16.95
CA ILE A 67 -10.95 -2.31 18.15
C ILE A 67 -10.56 -1.42 19.33
N HIS A 68 -11.46 -1.30 20.31
CA HIS A 68 -11.22 -0.51 21.53
C HIS A 68 -10.60 -1.40 22.61
N HIS A 69 -9.31 -1.20 22.90
CA HIS A 69 -8.61 -1.91 23.97
C HIS A 69 -8.58 -1.08 25.25
N TRP A 70 -8.92 -1.72 26.38
CA TRP A 70 -8.99 -1.07 27.70
C TRP A 70 -7.71 -1.26 28.54
N LYS A 71 -6.86 -2.23 28.19
CA LYS A 71 -5.59 -2.51 28.87
C LYS A 71 -4.44 -2.04 27.99
N GLU A 72 -3.49 -1.33 28.58
CA GLU A 72 -2.31 -0.79 27.88
C GLU A 72 -1.52 -1.86 27.12
N GLU A 73 -1.33 -3.04 27.74
CA GLU A 73 -0.66 -4.18 27.11
C GLU A 73 -1.35 -4.63 25.81
N ARG A 74 -2.68 -4.66 25.79
CA ARG A 74 -3.46 -5.05 24.59
C ARG A 74 -3.37 -3.99 23.50
N VAL A 75 -3.30 -2.72 23.86
CA VAL A 75 -3.03 -1.63 22.92
C VAL A 75 -1.67 -1.83 22.26
N ARG A 76 -0.61 -2.07 23.06
CA ARG A 76 0.74 -2.32 22.53
C ARG A 76 0.78 -3.53 21.60
N ALA A 77 0.16 -4.65 22.01
CA ALA A 77 0.11 -5.87 21.21
C ALA A 77 -0.62 -5.65 19.87
N HIS A 78 -1.77 -4.96 19.86
CA HIS A 78 -2.51 -4.67 18.64
C HIS A 78 -1.73 -3.80 17.66
N VAL A 79 -1.13 -2.71 18.16
CA VAL A 79 -0.28 -1.84 17.32
C VAL A 79 0.89 -2.62 16.74
N PHE A 80 1.51 -3.49 17.53
CA PHE A 80 2.61 -4.36 17.08
C PHE A 80 2.16 -5.33 15.98
N LEU A 81 1.02 -6.00 16.16
CA LEU A 81 0.44 -6.89 15.14
C LEU A 81 0.09 -6.15 13.85
N CYS A 82 -0.48 -4.94 13.93
CA CYS A 82 -0.72 -4.10 12.77
C CYS A 82 0.59 -3.71 12.05
N MET A 83 1.66 -3.40 12.79
CA MET A 83 2.97 -3.13 12.19
C MET A 83 3.56 -4.36 11.49
N LEU A 84 3.47 -5.54 12.10
CA LEU A 84 3.91 -6.80 11.48
C LEU A 84 3.12 -7.12 10.22
N ALA A 85 1.79 -6.96 10.26
CA ALA A 85 0.94 -7.19 9.10
C ALA A 85 1.27 -6.22 7.95
N GLU A 86 1.56 -4.94 8.24
CA GLU A 86 1.99 -3.99 7.20
C GLU A 86 3.36 -4.35 6.63
N TYR A 87 4.26 -4.86 7.46
CA TYR A 87 5.57 -5.33 7.01
C TYR A 87 5.44 -6.51 6.05
N VAL A 88 4.59 -7.48 6.37
CA VAL A 88 4.27 -8.60 5.46
C VAL A 88 3.64 -8.09 4.17
N ARG A 89 2.62 -7.22 4.28
CA ARG A 89 1.97 -6.60 3.12
C ARG A 89 2.96 -5.87 2.21
N TRP A 90 3.93 -5.16 2.78
CA TRP A 90 4.98 -4.47 2.01
C TRP A 90 5.83 -5.44 1.19
N HIS A 91 6.29 -6.55 1.79
CA HIS A 91 7.03 -7.58 1.06
C HIS A 91 6.17 -8.23 -0.02
N MET A 92 4.92 -8.59 0.32
CA MET A 92 3.99 -9.17 -0.65
C MET A 92 3.72 -8.23 -1.82
N GLU A 93 3.50 -6.93 -1.59
CA GLU A 93 3.30 -5.97 -2.68
C GLU A 93 4.52 -5.83 -3.59
N ARG A 94 5.73 -5.96 -3.04
CA ARG A 94 6.96 -5.93 -3.82
C ARG A 94 7.05 -7.16 -4.72
N ASP A 95 6.80 -8.34 -4.16
CA ASP A 95 6.95 -9.60 -4.89
C ASP A 95 5.78 -9.82 -5.88
N LEU A 96 4.59 -9.34 -5.54
CA LEU A 96 3.37 -9.38 -6.38
C LEU A 96 3.23 -8.17 -7.32
N ALA A 97 4.21 -7.26 -7.36
CA ALA A 97 4.18 -6.04 -8.17
C ALA A 97 3.78 -6.26 -9.65
N PRO A 98 4.17 -7.36 -10.33
CA PRO A 98 3.73 -7.63 -11.69
C PRO A 98 2.19 -7.76 -11.85
N MET A 99 1.50 -8.24 -10.80
CA MET A 99 0.06 -8.48 -10.79
C MET A 99 -0.75 -7.31 -10.20
N LEU A 100 -0.09 -6.27 -9.70
CA LEU A 100 -0.73 -5.15 -9.01
C LEU A 100 -0.74 -3.87 -9.85
N PHE A 101 -1.67 -2.97 -9.54
CA PHE A 101 -1.66 -1.56 -10.02
C PHE A 101 -0.54 -0.74 -9.36
N VAL A 102 0.70 -1.22 -9.49
CA VAL A 102 1.92 -0.58 -9.02
C VAL A 102 2.81 -0.32 -10.22
N ASP A 103 3.38 0.88 -10.25
CA ASP A 103 4.43 1.23 -11.19
C ASP A 103 5.75 0.62 -10.70
N ASP A 104 6.00 -0.62 -11.15
CA ASP A 104 7.11 -1.49 -10.77
C ASP A 104 8.36 -1.31 -11.64
N THR A 105 8.22 -0.56 -12.74
CA THR A 105 9.31 -0.30 -13.70
C THR A 105 9.89 1.11 -13.56
N ARG A 106 9.35 1.94 -12.66
CA ARG A 106 9.86 3.28 -12.41
C ARG A 106 11.08 3.22 -11.51
N ASP A 107 12.17 3.81 -11.98
CA ASP A 107 13.32 4.10 -11.14
C ASP A 107 13.08 5.34 -10.26
N ILE A 108 13.56 5.30 -9.03
CA ILE A 108 13.31 6.33 -8.01
C ILE A 108 14.07 7.62 -8.34
N SER A 109 15.09 7.54 -9.20
CA SER A 109 15.99 8.63 -9.58
C SER A 109 15.41 9.65 -10.55
N ASP A 110 14.16 9.48 -11.02
CA ASP A 110 13.58 10.38 -12.02
C ASP A 110 13.22 11.74 -11.41
N THR A 111 14.22 12.61 -11.40
CA THR A 111 14.17 14.07 -11.21
C THR A 111 13.22 14.51 -10.07
N PRO A 112 13.70 14.62 -8.83
CA PRO A 112 12.86 14.88 -7.66
C PRO A 112 12.22 16.27 -7.67
N LEU A 113 12.53 17.13 -8.63
CA LEU A 113 12.03 18.50 -8.71
C LEU A 113 10.77 18.65 -9.58
N HIS A 114 10.43 17.66 -10.42
CA HIS A 114 9.28 17.74 -11.33
C HIS A 114 8.20 16.72 -11.02
N ALA A 115 6.99 16.97 -11.52
CA ALA A 115 5.90 16.00 -11.46
C ALA A 115 6.24 14.82 -12.37
N SER A 116 6.48 13.65 -11.78
CA SER A 116 6.91 12.47 -12.53
C SER A 116 5.72 11.83 -13.27
N ALA A 117 5.83 11.67 -14.59
CA ALA A 117 4.84 11.00 -15.43
C ALA A 117 4.89 9.46 -15.28
N PRO A 118 3.75 8.74 -15.19
CA PRO A 118 3.73 7.29 -14.98
C PRO A 118 4.46 6.54 -16.10
N SER A 119 5.11 5.42 -15.76
CA SER A 119 5.82 4.59 -16.73
C SER A 119 4.89 4.05 -17.82
N ARG A 120 5.48 3.59 -18.93
CA ARG A 120 4.72 2.92 -19.98
C ARG A 120 3.99 1.67 -19.46
N GLY A 121 4.67 0.84 -18.65
CA GLY A 121 4.05 -0.35 -18.06
C GLY A 121 2.88 -0.01 -17.14
N ALA A 122 2.99 1.04 -16.32
CA ALA A 122 1.89 1.49 -15.48
C ALA A 122 0.70 2.00 -16.30
N ARG A 123 0.95 2.72 -17.40
CA ARG A 123 -0.10 3.18 -18.33
C ARG A 123 -0.80 2.01 -19.02
N GLU A 124 -0.04 1.02 -19.48
CA GLU A 124 -0.57 -0.19 -20.10
C GLU A 124 -1.42 -1.00 -19.12
N LYS A 125 -0.92 -1.31 -17.91
CA LYS A 125 -1.70 -1.98 -16.85
C LYS A 125 -3.00 -1.24 -16.54
N THR A 126 -2.97 0.10 -16.52
CA THR A 126 -4.16 0.92 -16.25
C THR A 126 -5.15 0.93 -17.42
N SER A 127 -4.66 0.96 -18.67
CA SER A 127 -5.53 1.03 -19.85
C SER A 127 -6.14 -0.33 -20.21
N THR A 128 -5.37 -1.41 -20.08
CA THR A 128 -5.81 -2.76 -20.44
C THR A 128 -6.49 -3.47 -19.27
N LEU A 129 -6.19 -3.08 -18.03
CA LEU A 129 -6.53 -3.81 -16.81
C LEU A 129 -5.96 -5.23 -16.76
N HIS A 130 -4.97 -5.53 -17.61
CA HIS A 130 -4.32 -6.84 -17.71
C HIS A 130 -2.80 -6.71 -17.58
N ALA A 131 -2.20 -7.67 -16.90
CA ALA A 131 -0.76 -7.81 -16.76
C ALA A 131 -0.16 -8.36 -18.07
N PRO A 132 1.18 -8.29 -18.24
CA PRO A 132 1.84 -8.76 -19.46
C PRO A 132 1.61 -10.24 -19.80
N ASP A 133 1.26 -11.05 -18.81
CA ASP A 133 0.91 -12.48 -18.94
C ASP A 133 -0.56 -12.70 -19.37
N GLY A 134 -1.33 -11.63 -19.56
CA GLY A 134 -2.74 -11.67 -19.95
C GLY A 134 -3.70 -11.93 -18.79
N LEU A 135 -3.21 -12.01 -17.54
CA LEU A 135 -4.06 -12.12 -16.35
C LEU A 135 -4.59 -10.74 -15.92
N PRO A 136 -5.73 -10.66 -15.22
CA PRO A 136 -6.24 -9.39 -14.71
C PRO A 136 -5.26 -8.75 -13.71
N VAL A 137 -5.12 -7.42 -13.77
CA VAL A 137 -4.39 -6.65 -12.75
C VAL A 137 -5.30 -6.39 -11.56
N HIS A 138 -4.72 -6.47 -10.35
CA HIS A 138 -5.47 -6.36 -9.11
C HIS A 138 -5.03 -5.14 -8.27
N SER A 139 -5.92 -4.67 -7.39
CA SER A 139 -5.47 -3.98 -6.19
C SER A 139 -5.00 -5.04 -5.18
N PHE A 140 -4.23 -4.65 -4.18
CA PHE A 140 -3.81 -5.61 -3.16
C PHE A 140 -5.00 -6.32 -2.50
N SER A 141 -6.08 -5.57 -2.20
CA SER A 141 -7.29 -6.13 -1.57
C SER A 141 -8.05 -7.09 -2.49
N THR A 142 -8.18 -6.80 -3.78
CA THR A 142 -8.87 -7.71 -4.71
C THR A 142 -8.06 -8.96 -4.97
N LEU A 143 -6.73 -8.86 -5.01
CA LEU A 143 -5.86 -10.03 -5.09
C LEU A 143 -5.99 -10.90 -3.83
N MET A 144 -5.97 -10.31 -2.63
CA MET A 144 -6.20 -11.07 -1.39
C MET A 144 -7.56 -11.76 -1.37
N SER A 145 -8.61 -11.12 -1.92
CA SER A 145 -9.92 -11.74 -2.09
C SER A 145 -9.86 -12.97 -3.01
N GLU A 146 -9.16 -12.88 -4.15
CA GLU A 146 -8.98 -14.00 -5.08
C GLU A 146 -8.20 -15.15 -4.42
N LEU A 147 -7.10 -14.85 -3.73
CA LEU A 147 -6.31 -15.85 -3.01
C LEU A 147 -7.10 -16.53 -1.89
N SER A 148 -8.00 -15.79 -1.22
CA SER A 148 -8.82 -16.31 -0.13
C SER A 148 -9.84 -17.38 -0.57
N THR A 149 -10.10 -17.51 -1.87
CA THR A 149 -10.99 -18.57 -2.39
C THR A 149 -10.33 -19.95 -2.40
N MET A 150 -9.02 -20.04 -2.15
CA MET A 150 -8.34 -21.31 -1.97
C MET A 150 -8.73 -21.95 -0.63
N ALA A 151 -9.18 -23.20 -0.66
CA ALA A 151 -9.66 -23.91 0.53
C ALA A 151 -8.89 -25.21 0.79
N LYS A 152 -8.71 -25.51 2.08
CA LYS A 152 -8.22 -26.79 2.60
C LYS A 152 -9.39 -27.56 3.20
N THR A 153 -9.79 -28.65 2.54
CA THR A 153 -10.90 -29.50 3.00
C THR A 153 -10.32 -30.74 3.68
N THR A 154 -10.66 -30.94 4.95
CA THR A 154 -10.38 -32.19 5.66
C THR A 154 -11.55 -33.15 5.45
N LEU A 155 -11.26 -34.32 4.89
CA LEU A 155 -12.23 -35.34 4.57
C LEU A 155 -12.07 -36.51 5.54
N HIS A 156 -13.20 -37.02 6.01
CA HIS A 156 -13.29 -38.25 6.80
C HIS A 156 -14.08 -39.28 5.99
N LEU A 157 -13.60 -40.52 5.95
CA LEU A 157 -14.24 -41.58 5.18
C LEU A 157 -15.23 -42.35 6.06
N ALA A 158 -16.49 -42.39 5.63
CA ALA A 158 -17.52 -43.16 6.30
C ALA A 158 -17.11 -44.64 6.43
N GLY A 159 -17.20 -45.21 7.63
CA GLY A 159 -16.79 -46.58 7.92
C GLY A 159 -15.32 -46.77 8.32
N THR A 160 -14.53 -45.68 8.40
CA THR A 160 -13.17 -45.70 8.96
C THR A 160 -13.14 -45.10 10.36
N PRO A 161 -12.12 -45.44 11.20
CA PRO A 161 -12.00 -44.85 12.53
C PRO A 161 -11.86 -43.32 12.46
N SER A 162 -12.25 -42.61 13.52
CA SER A 162 -12.36 -41.13 13.54
C SER A 162 -11.06 -40.38 13.21
N ASP A 163 -9.91 -41.02 13.38
CA ASP A 163 -8.57 -40.46 13.13
C ASP A 163 -8.10 -40.62 11.67
N ALA A 164 -8.77 -41.46 10.88
CA ALA A 164 -8.50 -41.64 9.47
C ALA A 164 -9.04 -40.46 8.64
N THR A 165 -8.26 -39.37 8.61
CA THR A 165 -8.56 -38.16 7.83
C THR A 165 -7.57 -37.97 6.69
N PHE A 166 -8.02 -37.37 5.59
CA PHE A 166 -7.13 -36.88 4.53
C PHE A 166 -7.47 -35.45 4.17
N VAL A 167 -6.45 -34.71 3.76
CA VAL A 167 -6.57 -33.30 3.39
C VAL A 167 -6.59 -33.18 1.88
N ARG A 168 -7.50 -32.36 1.36
CA ARG A 168 -7.55 -31.98 -0.06
C ARG A 168 -7.54 -30.46 -0.20
N LEU A 169 -6.59 -29.95 -0.97
CA LEU A 169 -6.60 -28.55 -1.41
C LEU A 169 -7.44 -28.41 -2.69
N THR A 170 -8.10 -27.26 -2.85
CA THR A 170 -8.73 -26.89 -4.12
C THR A 170 -7.68 -26.68 -5.21
N LYS A 171 -8.01 -27.03 -6.46
CA LYS A 171 -7.13 -26.75 -7.60
C LYS A 171 -6.99 -25.23 -7.76
N PRO A 172 -5.78 -24.66 -7.73
CA PRO A 172 -5.60 -23.21 -7.82
C PRO A 172 -6.01 -22.67 -9.20
N THR A 173 -6.55 -21.45 -9.23
CA THR A 173 -6.78 -20.69 -10.48
C THR A 173 -5.45 -20.27 -11.10
N PRO A 174 -5.41 -19.86 -12.39
CA PRO A 174 -4.19 -19.31 -12.99
C PRO A 174 -3.63 -18.12 -12.19
N THR A 175 -4.49 -17.20 -11.76
CA THR A 175 -4.12 -16.06 -10.91
C THR A 175 -3.50 -16.51 -9.58
N GLN A 176 -4.11 -17.46 -8.89
CA GLN A 176 -3.56 -18.02 -7.66
C GLN A 176 -2.20 -18.68 -7.89
N THR A 177 -2.08 -19.46 -8.96
CA THR A 177 -0.83 -20.15 -9.31
C THR A 177 0.31 -19.15 -9.52
N THR A 178 0.10 -18.12 -10.34
CA THR A 178 1.10 -17.07 -10.56
C THR A 178 1.45 -16.33 -9.27
N ALA A 179 0.45 -15.97 -8.46
CA ALA A 179 0.68 -15.27 -7.21
C ALA A 179 1.51 -16.11 -6.22
N PHE A 180 1.21 -17.41 -6.07
CA PHE A 180 1.98 -18.28 -5.19
C PHE A 180 3.40 -18.54 -5.70
N GLN A 181 3.59 -18.61 -7.03
CA GLN A 181 4.92 -18.67 -7.63
C GLN A 181 5.75 -17.42 -7.32
N LEU A 182 5.17 -16.22 -7.50
CA LEU A 182 5.83 -14.95 -7.17
C LEU A 182 6.19 -14.85 -5.68
N LEU A 183 5.33 -15.39 -4.80
CA LEU A 183 5.56 -15.43 -3.36
C LEU A 183 6.48 -16.58 -2.92
N ASN A 184 6.98 -17.41 -3.83
CA ASN A 184 7.76 -18.63 -3.53
C ASN A 184 7.05 -19.60 -2.57
N ILE A 185 5.72 -19.72 -2.68
CA ILE A 185 4.90 -20.63 -1.88
C ILE A 185 4.66 -21.90 -2.67
N ASN A 186 5.21 -23.02 -2.18
CA ASN A 186 4.93 -24.34 -2.74
C ASN A 186 3.61 -24.87 -2.19
N LEU A 187 2.66 -25.17 -3.08
CA LEU A 187 1.37 -25.79 -2.76
C LEU A 187 1.40 -27.34 -2.76
N MET A 188 2.60 -27.91 -2.61
CA MET A 188 2.87 -29.36 -2.70
C MET A 188 2.88 -30.01 -1.32
#